data_AF-A0A4R2M8N6-F1
#
_entry.id   AF-A0A4R2M8N6-F1
#
_cell.length_a   1.000
_cell.length_b   1.000
_cell.length_c   1.000
_cell.angle_alpha   90.00
_cell.angle_beta   90.00
_cell.angle_gamma   90.00
#
_symmetry.space_group_name_H-M   'P 1'
#
loop_
_entity.id
_entity.type
_entity.pdbx_description
1 polymer ?
#
loop_
_entity_poly.entity_id
_entity_poly.type
_entity_poly.pdbx_seq_one_letter_code
_entity_poly.pdbx_strand_id
1 'polypeptide(L)'
;MAMTADGFDDAVLGRGLDAATEAALAEAGRLRSLDPPGAMAALMRALTLAPGHPAVLIAFYRHHFFGHRPAAARDVARRALVVAARALGLPPVWRELPRRPLPGARDDAGTRFLLFLLKAYAYLSLRLDDPLEARDALAVLRALDPEDHVGGALLEAVRVRALVGEDPDADGLPPATGAAAWARAAGESAGTAR
;
A
#
# COMPACT_ATOMS: atom_id res chain seq x y z
N MET A 1 -9.01 6.40 -21.77
CA MET A 1 -8.14 5.37 -22.39
C MET A 1 -7.47 4.63 -21.24
N ALA A 2 -7.59 3.31 -21.15
CA ALA A 2 -6.88 2.54 -20.13
C ALA A 2 -5.39 2.50 -20.49
N MET A 3 -4.52 2.70 -19.50
CA MET A 3 -3.08 2.58 -19.69
C MET A 3 -2.71 1.10 -19.84
N THR A 4 -1.77 0.77 -20.74
CA THR A 4 -1.25 -0.59 -20.88
C THR A 4 -0.46 -0.98 -19.63
N ALA A 5 -0.26 -2.28 -19.38
CA ALA A 5 0.52 -2.77 -18.24
C ALA A 5 1.94 -2.18 -18.22
N ASP A 6 2.66 -2.29 -19.35
CA ASP A 6 4.01 -1.70 -19.50
C ASP A 6 4.02 -0.18 -19.28
N GLY A 7 3.01 0.53 -19.76
CA GLY A 7 2.87 1.97 -19.53
C GLY A 7 2.56 2.30 -18.07
N PHE A 8 1.89 1.41 -17.35
CA PHE A 8 1.60 1.56 -15.93
C PHE A 8 2.83 1.34 -15.06
N ASP A 9 3.70 0.39 -15.41
CA ASP A 9 4.96 0.18 -14.70
C ASP A 9 5.85 1.42 -14.76
N ASP A 10 6.01 2.00 -15.95
CA ASP A 10 6.71 3.25 -16.14
C ASP A 10 6.08 4.40 -15.33
N ALA A 11 4.75 4.47 -15.30
CA ALA A 11 4.02 5.49 -14.55
C ALA A 11 4.15 5.34 -13.02
N VAL A 12 4.21 4.11 -12.52
CA VAL A 12 4.52 3.79 -11.11
C VAL A 12 5.92 4.28 -10.74
N LEU A 13 6.87 4.17 -11.66
CA LEU A 13 8.23 4.69 -11.52
C LEU A 13 8.33 6.20 -11.75
N GLY A 14 7.20 6.89 -12.00
CA GLY A 14 7.12 8.34 -12.14
C GLY A 14 7.34 8.88 -13.56
N ARG A 15 7.42 8.02 -14.57
CA ARG A 15 7.49 8.42 -15.99
C ARG A 15 6.09 8.70 -16.56
N GLY A 16 6.02 9.25 -17.77
CA GLY A 16 4.75 9.41 -18.49
C GLY A 16 3.89 10.61 -18.07
N LEU A 17 4.42 11.50 -17.21
CA LEU A 17 3.78 12.77 -16.87
C LEU A 17 3.97 13.79 -17.98
N ASP A 18 2.93 14.60 -18.24
CA ASP A 18 3.10 15.83 -19.00
C ASP A 18 3.85 16.90 -18.18
N ALA A 19 4.44 17.88 -18.87
CA ALA A 19 5.27 18.91 -18.26
C ALA A 19 4.51 19.79 -17.23
N ALA A 20 3.21 20.01 -17.42
CA ALA A 20 2.42 20.82 -16.48
C ALA A 20 2.15 20.05 -15.18
N THR A 21 1.86 18.75 -15.28
CA THR A 21 1.69 17.88 -14.12
C THR A 21 3.01 17.72 -13.37
N GLU A 22 4.12 17.52 -14.07
CA GLU A 22 5.45 17.43 -13.46
C GLU A 22 5.82 18.71 -12.71
N ALA A 23 5.60 19.88 -13.33
CA ALA A 23 5.84 21.17 -12.68
C ALA A 23 4.98 21.36 -11.42
N ALA A 24 3.71 20.93 -11.45
CA ALA A 24 2.83 21.01 -10.30
C ALA A 24 3.30 20.10 -9.14
N LEU A 25 3.80 18.89 -9.42
CA LEU A 25 4.37 18.00 -8.42
C LEU A 25 5.69 18.53 -7.85
N ALA A 26 6.56 19.09 -8.70
CA ALA A 26 7.81 19.71 -8.27
C ALA A 26 7.55 20.88 -7.31
N GLU A 27 6.59 21.74 -7.63
CA GLU A 27 6.22 22.86 -6.76
C GLU A 27 5.60 22.38 -5.45
N ALA A 28 4.73 21.36 -5.47
CA ALA A 28 4.21 20.75 -4.25
C ALA A 28 5.33 20.22 -3.34
N GLY A 29 6.35 19.59 -3.92
CA GLY A 29 7.53 19.09 -3.20
C GLY A 29 8.32 20.23 -2.54
N ARG A 30 8.55 21.32 -3.27
CA ARG A 30 9.29 22.49 -2.79
C ARG A 30 8.56 23.22 -1.65
N LEU A 31 7.23 23.32 -1.73
CA LEU A 31 6.41 23.99 -0.72
C LEU A 31 6.11 23.11 0.51
N ARG A 32 6.31 21.79 0.44
CA ARG A 32 5.82 20.82 1.44
C ARG A 32 6.05 21.23 2.91
N SER A 33 7.24 21.72 3.25
CA SER A 33 7.59 22.10 4.61
C SER A 33 7.56 23.61 4.86
N LEU A 34 7.45 24.41 3.81
CA LEU A 34 7.53 25.88 3.87
C LEU A 34 6.13 26.51 3.88
N ASP A 35 5.21 25.94 3.11
CA ASP A 35 3.84 26.42 2.91
C ASP A 35 2.90 25.22 2.64
N PRO A 36 2.36 24.59 3.69
CA PRO A 36 1.47 23.44 3.54
C PRO A 36 0.19 23.72 2.71
N PRO A 37 -0.49 24.89 2.87
CA PRO A 37 -1.58 25.28 1.97
C PRO A 37 -1.16 25.39 0.51
N GLY A 38 -0.03 26.04 0.21
CA GLY A 38 0.48 26.15 -1.16
C GLY A 38 0.86 24.79 -1.77
N ALA A 39 1.46 23.91 -0.96
CA ALA A 39 1.74 22.53 -1.37
C ALA A 39 0.46 21.78 -1.72
N MET A 40 -0.61 21.92 -0.92
CA MET A 40 -1.92 21.31 -1.22
C MET A 40 -2.52 21.88 -2.51
N ALA A 41 -2.45 23.20 -2.73
CA ALA A 41 -2.95 23.81 -3.97
C ALA A 41 -2.21 23.28 -5.21
N ALA A 42 -0.89 23.10 -5.13
CA ALA A 42 -0.08 22.52 -6.20
C ALA A 42 -0.43 21.04 -6.46
N LEU A 43 -0.63 20.24 -5.40
CA LEU A 43 -1.11 18.88 -5.52
C LEU A 43 -2.48 18.82 -6.20
N MET A 44 -3.44 19.66 -5.78
CA MET A 44 -4.77 19.70 -6.40
C MET A 44 -4.71 20.00 -7.90
N ARG A 45 -3.78 20.86 -8.36
CA ARG A 45 -3.55 21.06 -9.79
C ARG A 45 -3.05 19.79 -10.47
N ALA A 46 -2.05 19.12 -9.90
CA ALA A 46 -1.55 17.85 -10.45
C ALA A 46 -2.64 16.77 -10.52
N LEU A 47 -3.54 16.70 -9.52
CA LEU A 47 -4.67 15.77 -9.54
C LEU A 47 -5.68 16.08 -10.62
N THR A 48 -5.97 17.36 -10.87
CA THR A 48 -6.85 17.76 -11.97
C THR A 48 -6.27 17.38 -13.32
N LEU A 49 -4.96 17.54 -13.50
CA LEU A 49 -4.29 17.25 -14.77
C LEU A 49 -4.15 15.74 -15.01
N ALA A 50 -3.77 14.96 -14.00
CA ALA A 50 -3.53 13.53 -14.13
C ALA A 50 -4.12 12.72 -12.94
N PRO A 51 -5.46 12.61 -12.85
CA PRO A 51 -6.15 12.07 -11.66
C PRO A 51 -5.87 10.60 -11.39
N GLY A 52 -5.49 9.84 -12.41
CA GLY A 52 -5.18 8.41 -12.33
C GLY A 52 -3.69 8.09 -12.34
N HIS A 53 -2.79 9.09 -12.34
CA HIS A 53 -1.37 8.83 -12.46
C HIS A 53 -0.77 8.39 -11.11
N PRO A 54 -0.04 7.26 -11.02
CA PRO A 54 0.54 6.77 -9.78
C PRO A 54 1.41 7.81 -9.04
N ALA A 55 2.30 8.51 -9.75
CA ALA A 55 3.11 9.58 -9.16
C ALA A 55 2.30 10.66 -8.42
N VAL A 56 1.16 11.08 -8.99
CA VAL A 56 0.27 12.06 -8.36
C VAL A 56 -0.37 11.47 -7.11
N LEU A 57 -0.91 10.25 -7.20
CA LEU A 57 -1.52 9.57 -6.06
C LEU A 57 -0.52 9.32 -4.93
N ILE A 58 0.73 8.95 -5.25
CA ILE A 58 1.84 8.80 -4.29
C ILE A 58 2.14 10.13 -3.61
N ALA A 59 2.21 11.24 -4.35
CA ALA A 59 2.46 12.56 -3.79
C ALA A 59 1.35 12.99 -2.82
N PHE A 60 0.07 12.79 -3.19
CA PHE A 60 -1.08 13.03 -2.30
C PHE A 60 -1.04 12.17 -1.04
N TYR A 61 -0.81 10.87 -1.21
CA TYR A 61 -0.69 9.93 -0.10
C TYR A 61 0.38 10.41 0.89
N ARG A 62 1.58 10.73 0.39
CA ARG A 62 2.70 11.20 1.22
C ARG A 62 2.37 12.52 1.93
N HIS A 63 1.70 13.45 1.26
CA HIS A 63 1.29 14.71 1.88
C HIS A 63 0.34 14.50 3.07
N HIS A 64 -0.65 13.62 2.94
CA HIS A 64 -1.56 13.29 4.06
C HIS A 64 -0.89 12.43 5.14
N PHE A 65 -0.10 11.43 4.74
CA PHE A 65 0.59 10.51 5.64
C PHE A 65 1.56 11.25 6.56
N PHE A 66 2.44 12.07 5.99
CA PHE A 66 3.39 12.86 6.78
C PHE A 66 2.75 14.08 7.46
N GLY A 67 1.58 14.51 6.99
CA GLY A 67 0.77 15.52 7.67
C GLY A 67 -0.11 14.94 8.78
N HIS A 68 0.13 13.71 9.24
CA HIS A 68 -0.63 13.05 10.31
C HIS A 68 -2.16 13.01 10.07
N ARG A 69 -2.59 12.87 8.82
CA ARG A 69 -4.00 12.76 8.41
C ARG A 69 -4.32 11.36 7.88
N PRO A 70 -4.42 10.34 8.75
CA PRO A 70 -4.55 8.95 8.33
C PRO A 70 -5.83 8.65 7.55
N ALA A 71 -6.95 9.30 7.89
CA ALA A 71 -8.22 9.14 7.15
C ALA A 71 -8.08 9.56 5.69
N ALA A 72 -7.55 10.76 5.43
CA ALA A 72 -7.32 11.25 4.09
C ALA A 72 -6.28 10.42 3.33
N ALA A 73 -5.22 9.95 3.99
CA ALA A 73 -4.25 9.04 3.39
C ALA A 73 -4.90 7.70 2.99
N ARG A 74 -5.85 7.18 3.81
CA ARG A 74 -6.56 5.93 3.53
C ARG A 74 -7.47 6.07 2.31
N ASP A 75 -8.12 7.22 2.15
CA ASP A 75 -8.94 7.52 0.98
C ASP A 75 -8.11 7.57 -0.31
N VAL A 76 -6.91 8.17 -0.25
CA VAL A 76 -5.98 8.16 -1.39
C VAL A 76 -5.51 6.74 -1.70
N ALA A 77 -5.13 5.95 -0.69
CA ALA A 77 -4.72 4.56 -0.88
C ALA A 77 -5.85 3.73 -1.52
N ARG A 78 -7.11 3.93 -1.10
CA ARG A 78 -8.29 3.28 -1.70
C ARG A 78 -8.46 3.64 -3.18
N ARG A 79 -8.33 4.93 -3.53
CA ARG A 79 -8.39 5.37 -4.94
C ARG A 79 -7.26 4.77 -5.77
N ALA A 80 -6.06 4.74 -5.21
CA ALA A 80 -4.89 4.17 -5.88
C ALA A 80 -5.03 2.65 -6.07
N LEU A 81 -5.66 1.92 -5.14
CA LEU A 81 -5.98 0.50 -5.32
C LEU A 81 -6.88 0.28 -6.55
N VAL A 82 -7.91 1.12 -6.74
CA VAL A 82 -8.78 1.03 -7.93
C VAL A 82 -7.99 1.25 -9.22
N VAL A 83 -7.10 2.24 -9.23
CA VAL A 83 -6.26 2.55 -10.39
C VAL A 83 -5.31 1.40 -10.71
N ALA A 84 -4.60 0.89 -9.70
CA ALA A 84 -3.67 -0.22 -9.87
C ALA A 84 -4.38 -1.50 -10.30
N ALA A 85 -5.51 -1.84 -9.66
CA ALA A 85 -6.28 -3.02 -10.03
C ALA A 85 -6.75 -2.96 -11.50
N ARG A 86 -7.27 -1.81 -11.95
CA ARG A 86 -7.68 -1.64 -13.35
C ARG A 86 -6.53 -1.78 -14.33
N ALA A 87 -5.36 -1.21 -14.01
CA ALA A 87 -4.18 -1.31 -14.86
C ALA A 87 -3.67 -2.75 -15.00
N LEU A 88 -3.79 -3.54 -13.93
CA LEU A 88 -3.42 -4.96 -13.89
C LEU A 88 -4.53 -5.90 -14.40
N GLY A 89 -5.66 -5.37 -14.88
CA GLY A 89 -6.80 -6.19 -15.33
C GLY A 89 -7.51 -6.95 -14.19
N LEU A 90 -7.40 -6.47 -12.95
CA LEU A 90 -7.99 -7.06 -11.75
C LEU A 90 -9.29 -6.34 -11.34
N PRO A 91 -10.14 -6.98 -10.51
CA PRO A 91 -11.32 -6.34 -9.95
C PRO A 91 -10.99 -5.05 -9.19
N PRO A 92 -11.72 -3.94 -9.43
CA PRO A 92 -11.39 -2.64 -8.83
C PRO A 92 -11.65 -2.59 -7.31
N VAL A 93 -12.51 -3.48 -6.79
CA VAL A 93 -12.78 -3.60 -5.36
C VAL A 93 -11.76 -4.55 -4.77
N TRP A 94 -10.92 -4.06 -3.86
CA TRP A 94 -9.80 -4.84 -3.32
C TRP A 94 -10.24 -6.16 -2.66
N ARG A 95 -11.47 -6.22 -2.12
CA ARG A 95 -12.04 -7.43 -1.50
C ARG A 95 -12.31 -8.56 -2.50
N GLU A 96 -12.50 -8.20 -3.76
CA GLU A 96 -12.78 -9.10 -4.89
C GLU A 96 -11.50 -9.53 -5.61
N LEU A 97 -10.33 -9.03 -5.20
CA LEU A 97 -9.05 -9.50 -5.73
C LEU A 97 -8.91 -11.02 -5.55
N PRO A 98 -8.25 -11.69 -6.50
CA PRO A 98 -8.18 -13.14 -6.49
C PRO A 98 -7.42 -13.64 -5.25
N ARG A 99 -7.86 -14.75 -4.66
CA ARG A 99 -7.21 -15.34 -3.48
C ARG A 99 -6.11 -16.32 -3.89
N ARG A 100 -5.17 -15.83 -4.70
CA ARG A 100 -3.99 -16.58 -5.19
C ARG A 100 -2.82 -15.63 -5.42
N PRO A 101 -1.57 -16.14 -5.44
CA PRO A 101 -0.40 -15.30 -5.62
C PRO A 101 -0.45 -14.53 -6.94
N LEU A 102 -0.06 -13.25 -6.92
CA LEU A 102 0.09 -12.47 -8.14
C LEU A 102 1.45 -12.74 -8.78
N PRO A 103 1.51 -12.98 -10.09
CA PRO A 103 2.77 -12.96 -10.84
C PRO A 103 3.48 -11.61 -10.64
N GLY A 104 4.81 -11.60 -10.58
CA GLY A 104 5.58 -10.35 -10.49
C GLY A 104 5.61 -9.70 -9.11
N ALA A 105 5.09 -10.34 -8.05
CA ALA A 105 5.14 -9.80 -6.69
C ALA A 105 6.57 -9.42 -6.21
N ARG A 106 7.60 -10.06 -6.78
CA ARG A 106 9.00 -9.78 -6.47
C ARG A 106 9.59 -8.59 -7.23
N ASP A 107 9.26 -8.44 -8.51
CA ASP A 107 10.03 -7.64 -9.48
C ASP A 107 9.19 -6.72 -10.38
N ASP A 108 7.91 -7.02 -10.59
CA ASP A 108 7.00 -6.21 -11.41
C ASP A 108 6.55 -4.94 -10.67
N ALA A 109 6.73 -3.78 -11.30
CA ALA A 109 6.50 -2.50 -10.63
C ALA A 109 5.01 -2.29 -10.30
N GLY A 110 4.11 -2.56 -11.24
CA GLY A 110 2.68 -2.41 -11.09
C GLY A 110 2.09 -3.35 -10.04
N THR A 111 2.51 -4.62 -10.05
CA THR A 111 2.10 -5.61 -9.05
C THR A 111 2.57 -5.19 -7.66
N ARG A 112 3.86 -4.84 -7.51
CA ARG A 112 4.40 -4.37 -6.23
C ARG A 112 3.70 -3.11 -5.74
N PHE A 113 3.33 -2.21 -6.65
CA PHE A 113 2.57 -1.02 -6.30
C PHE A 113 1.20 -1.37 -5.71
N LEU A 114 0.44 -2.29 -6.32
CA LEU A 114 -0.81 -2.79 -5.74
C LEU A 114 -0.62 -3.39 -4.34
N LEU A 115 0.41 -4.24 -4.18
CA LEU A 115 0.71 -4.90 -2.90
C LEU A 115 1.08 -3.89 -1.80
N PHE A 116 1.92 -2.90 -2.13
CA PHE A 116 2.27 -1.81 -1.19
C PHE A 116 1.06 -0.94 -0.84
N LEU A 117 0.16 -0.67 -1.79
CA LEU A 117 -1.07 0.07 -1.52
C LEU A 117 -1.99 -0.69 -0.56
N LEU A 118 -2.11 -2.01 -0.72
CA LEU A 118 -2.92 -2.84 0.17
C LEU A 118 -2.32 -2.90 1.58
N LYS A 119 -0.99 -3.02 1.69
CA LYS A 119 -0.25 -2.90 2.96
C LYS A 119 -0.48 -1.53 3.61
N ALA A 120 -0.35 -0.45 2.85
CA ALA A 120 -0.59 0.91 3.34
C ALA A 120 -2.03 1.12 3.81
N TYR A 121 -3.01 0.57 3.08
CA TYR A 121 -4.42 0.61 3.43
C TYR A 121 -4.71 -0.12 4.75
N ALA A 122 -4.15 -1.32 4.93
CA ALA A 122 -4.26 -2.07 6.19
C ALA A 122 -3.62 -1.28 7.35
N TYR A 123 -2.43 -0.72 7.13
CA TYR A 123 -1.72 0.06 8.14
C TYR A 123 -2.51 1.27 8.61
N LEU A 124 -3.08 2.01 7.66
CA LEU A 124 -3.89 3.18 7.96
C LEU A 124 -5.21 2.81 8.64
N SER A 125 -5.75 1.63 8.38
CA SER A 125 -6.93 1.13 9.09
C SER A 125 -6.60 0.82 10.56
N LEU A 126 -5.44 0.22 10.86
CA LEU A 126 -4.99 0.08 12.26
C LEU A 126 -4.77 1.44 12.94
N ARG A 127 -4.18 2.41 12.25
CA ARG A 127 -4.00 3.79 12.74
C ARG A 127 -5.33 4.52 13.02
N LEU A 128 -6.43 4.05 12.44
CA LEU A 128 -7.77 4.61 12.60
C LEU A 128 -8.64 3.76 13.55
N ASP A 129 -8.02 2.85 14.32
CA ASP A 129 -8.70 1.94 15.23
C ASP A 129 -9.76 1.06 14.54
N ASP A 130 -9.45 0.63 13.31
CA ASP A 130 -10.30 -0.23 12.47
C ASP A 130 -9.60 -1.59 12.22
N PRO A 131 -9.47 -2.44 13.26
CA PRO A 131 -8.71 -3.68 13.18
C PRO A 131 -9.36 -4.74 12.29
N LEU A 132 -10.69 -4.68 12.10
CA LEU A 132 -11.40 -5.61 11.22
C LEU A 132 -11.11 -5.32 9.75
N GLU A 133 -11.16 -4.04 9.33
CA GLU A 133 -10.79 -3.65 7.97
C GLU A 133 -9.32 -3.99 7.69
N ALA A 134 -8.43 -3.75 8.66
CA ALA A 134 -7.02 -4.10 8.55
C ALA A 134 -6.80 -5.61 8.39
N ARG A 135 -7.47 -6.43 9.21
CA ARG A 135 -7.42 -7.91 9.11
C ARG A 135 -7.84 -8.37 7.73
N ASP A 136 -8.97 -7.89 7.22
CA ASP A 136 -9.49 -8.32 5.93
C ASP A 136 -8.55 -7.94 4.78
N ALA A 137 -7.95 -6.74 4.83
CA ALA A 137 -6.96 -6.29 3.87
C ALA A 137 -5.66 -7.11 3.94
N LEU A 138 -5.20 -7.45 5.15
CA LEU A 138 -4.02 -8.31 5.35
C LEU A 138 -4.26 -9.74 4.88
N ALA A 139 -5.46 -10.29 5.05
CA ALA A 139 -5.83 -11.59 4.51
C ALA A 139 -5.81 -11.62 2.97
N VAL A 140 -6.23 -10.53 2.31
CA VAL A 140 -6.03 -10.38 0.85
C VAL A 140 -4.53 -10.32 0.54
N LEU A 141 -3.77 -9.49 1.26
CA LEU A 141 -2.34 -9.30 0.99
C LEU A 141 -1.56 -10.61 1.11
N ARG A 142 -1.78 -11.41 2.17
CA ARG A 142 -1.17 -12.73 2.35
C ARG A 142 -1.48 -13.68 1.20
N ALA A 143 -2.71 -13.63 0.65
CA ALA A 143 -3.10 -14.47 -0.47
C ALA A 143 -2.41 -14.05 -1.79
N LEU A 144 -2.19 -12.74 -2.00
CA LEU A 144 -1.55 -12.20 -3.20
C LEU A 144 -0.02 -12.27 -3.13
N ASP A 145 0.57 -12.19 -1.93
CA ASP A 145 2.01 -12.17 -1.65
C ASP A 145 2.38 -13.14 -0.50
N PRO A 146 2.27 -14.47 -0.72
CA PRO A 146 2.56 -15.47 0.31
C PRO A 146 4.04 -15.50 0.71
N GLU A 147 4.93 -15.00 -0.14
CA GLU A 147 6.38 -14.91 0.11
C GLU A 147 6.80 -13.57 0.74
N ASP A 148 5.82 -12.79 1.21
CA ASP A 148 6.01 -11.56 1.98
C ASP A 148 6.99 -10.56 1.34
N HIS A 149 7.00 -10.45 0.01
CA HIS A 149 7.89 -9.57 -0.74
C HIS A 149 7.72 -8.09 -0.41
N VAL A 150 6.54 -7.68 0.06
CA VAL A 150 6.29 -6.31 0.54
C VAL A 150 6.25 -6.19 2.07
N GLY A 151 6.50 -7.27 2.81
CA GLY A 151 6.59 -7.26 4.28
C GLY A 151 5.25 -6.98 4.99
N GLY A 152 4.15 -7.55 4.49
CA GLY A 152 2.84 -7.51 5.11
C GLY A 152 2.75 -8.30 6.42
N ALA A 153 3.54 -9.38 6.57
CA ALA A 153 3.50 -10.24 7.76
C ALA A 153 3.86 -9.49 9.05
N LEU A 154 4.80 -8.54 8.99
CA LEU A 154 5.13 -7.68 10.12
C LEU A 154 3.91 -6.88 10.62
N LEU A 155 3.08 -6.40 9.69
CA LEU A 155 1.90 -5.62 10.05
C LEU A 155 0.82 -6.49 10.70
N GLU A 156 0.69 -7.73 10.23
CA GLU A 156 -0.18 -8.74 10.85
C GLU A 156 0.29 -9.10 12.26
N ALA A 157 1.59 -9.27 12.47
CA ALA A 157 2.16 -9.53 13.80
C ALA A 157 1.85 -8.38 14.77
N VAL A 158 1.98 -7.12 14.33
CA VAL A 158 1.61 -5.95 15.13
C VAL A 158 0.11 -5.93 15.45
N ARG A 159 -0.74 -6.27 14.49
CA ARG A 159 -2.20 -6.36 14.70
C ARG A 159 -2.56 -7.44 15.72
N VAL A 160 -1.97 -8.63 15.61
CA VAL A 160 -2.22 -9.75 16.53
C VAL A 160 -1.71 -9.41 17.94
N ARG A 161 -0.51 -8.81 18.05
CA ARG A 161 0.01 -8.31 19.33
C ARG A 161 -0.95 -7.35 20.02
N ALA A 162 -1.51 -6.39 19.28
CA ALA A 162 -2.43 -5.41 19.85
C ALA A 162 -3.72 -6.06 20.42
N LEU A 163 -4.08 -7.27 19.97
CA LEU A 163 -5.23 -8.02 20.46
C LEU A 163 -4.89 -8.92 21.66
N VAL A 164 -3.71 -9.54 21.66
CA VAL A 164 -3.32 -10.57 22.65
C VAL A 164 -2.54 -9.98 23.83
N GLY A 165 -1.89 -8.83 23.66
CA GLY A 165 -1.11 -8.16 24.72
C GLY A 165 0.26 -8.78 25.01
N GLU A 166 0.71 -9.75 24.20
CA GLU A 166 1.98 -10.46 24.37
C GLU A 166 3.12 -9.86 23.54
N ASP A 167 4.36 -9.96 24.06
CA ASP A 167 5.57 -9.54 23.34
C ASP A 167 6.04 -10.66 22.38
N PRO A 168 6.01 -10.46 21.04
CA PRO A 168 6.36 -11.50 20.07
C PRO A 168 7.85 -11.88 20.04
N ASP A 169 8.70 -11.10 20.72
CA ASP A 169 10.12 -11.40 20.94
C ASP A 169 10.38 -12.08 22.30
N ALA A 170 9.34 -12.29 23.13
CA ALA A 170 9.45 -13.01 24.40
C ALA A 170 10.00 -14.44 24.20
N ASP A 171 9.74 -15.02 23.04
CA ASP A 171 10.10 -16.40 22.70
C ASP A 171 11.58 -16.54 22.27
N GLY A 172 12.28 -15.42 22.00
CA GLY A 172 13.69 -15.43 21.53
C GLY A 172 13.93 -16.07 20.16
N LEU A 173 12.86 -16.35 19.40
CA LEU A 173 12.93 -17.00 18.08
C LEU A 173 13.51 -16.04 17.02
N PRO A 174 14.38 -16.53 16.10
CA PRO A 174 14.98 -15.70 15.06
C PRO A 174 13.93 -15.04 14.14
N PRO A 175 14.27 -13.92 13.47
CA PRO A 175 13.38 -13.27 12.53
C PRO A 175 12.92 -14.24 11.43
N ALA A 176 11.61 -14.36 11.24
CA ALA A 176 11.04 -15.13 10.14
C ALA A 176 10.87 -14.24 8.91
N THR A 177 11.02 -14.81 7.72
CA THR A 177 10.81 -14.13 6.42
C THR A 177 9.89 -14.96 5.54
N GLY A 178 9.31 -14.34 4.52
CA GLY A 178 8.45 -15.02 3.56
C GLY A 178 7.24 -15.71 4.18
N ALA A 179 6.89 -16.89 3.66
CA ALA A 179 5.76 -17.68 4.16
C ALA A 179 5.85 -17.99 5.66
N ALA A 180 7.06 -18.18 6.20
CA ALA A 180 7.27 -18.42 7.62
C ALA A 180 6.93 -17.19 8.48
N ALA A 181 7.14 -15.97 7.96
CA ALA A 181 6.75 -14.74 8.64
C ALA A 181 5.23 -14.65 8.79
N TRP A 182 4.49 -15.00 7.74
CA TRP A 182 3.03 -15.03 7.78
C TRP A 182 2.48 -16.07 8.76
N ALA A 183 3.04 -17.29 8.78
CA ALA A 183 2.64 -18.33 9.72
C ALA A 183 2.86 -17.89 11.17
N ARG A 184 4.04 -17.31 11.47
CA ARG A 184 4.34 -16.78 12.80
C ARG A 184 3.41 -15.64 13.19
N ALA A 185 3.15 -14.70 12.29
CA ALA A 185 2.28 -13.55 12.54
C ALA A 185 0.83 -13.96 12.87
N ALA A 186 0.34 -15.06 12.29
CA ALA A 186 -1.00 -15.58 12.53
C ALA A 186 -1.14 -16.41 13.82
N GLY A 187 -0.04 -16.64 14.57
CA GLY A 187 -0.02 -17.59 15.69
C GLY A 187 -0.18 -19.05 15.25
N GLU A 188 0.05 -19.34 13.96
CA GLU A 188 0.09 -20.70 13.41
C GLU A 188 1.46 -21.32 13.77
N SER A 189 1.70 -21.58 15.06
CA SER A 189 2.87 -22.36 15.47
C SER A 189 2.80 -23.73 14.82
N ALA A 190 3.90 -24.14 14.17
CA ALA A 190 4.06 -25.46 13.58
C ALA A 190 3.55 -26.52 14.56
N GLY A 191 2.54 -27.28 14.14
CA GLY A 191 1.90 -28.31 14.95
C GLY A 191 2.96 -29.18 15.62
N THR A 192 2.81 -29.35 16.93
CA THR A 192 3.57 -30.28 17.74
C THR A 192 3.53 -31.66 17.06
N ALA A 193 4.62 -32.05 16.40
CA ALA A 193 4.85 -33.45 16.06
C ALA A 193 5.11 -34.17 17.39
N ARG A 194 4.09 -34.89 17.88
CA ARG A 194 4.21 -35.88 18.95
C ARG A 194 4.97 -37.10 18.44
#